data_AF-A0A3N5L4G8-F1
#
_entry.id   AF-A0A3N5L4G8-F1
#
_cell.length_a   1.000
_cell.length_b   1.000
_cell.length_c   1.000
_cell.angle_alpha   90.00
_cell.angle_beta   90.00
_cell.angle_gamma   90.00
#
_symmetry.space_group_name_H-M   'P 1'
#
loop_
_entity.id
_entity.type
_entity.pdbx_description
1 polymer ?
#
loop_
_entity_poly.entity_id
_entity_poly.type
_entity_poly.pdbx_seq_one_letter_code
_entity_poly.pdbx_strand_id
1 'polypeptide(L)'
;MNCERAERDVHAWIDGQLQGKEREEVERHVQECAFCRSEADRARAVRELVGLLPQPVPSRDLDRLVMASFLGSRRSNDFPASAAMQTGGFRLSSALTASIAALAILFGISAFYLGWTLGQHQNQPANPAVIEQTNKRDAPQAFRSGDFRIDARPRQSSTELKGAGTRSANTLSLAGFKPIREPRIRILGRQAQ
;
A
#
# COMPACT_ATOMS: atom_id res chain seq x y z
N MET A 1 -7.43 12.92 2.91
CA MET A 1 -6.55 12.23 1.94
C MET A 1 -6.62 12.98 0.62
N ASN A 2 -5.50 13.08 -0.11
CA ASN A 2 -5.46 13.68 -1.45
C ASN A 2 -5.56 12.58 -2.54
N CYS A 3 -5.86 12.99 -3.78
CA CYS A 3 -6.05 12.05 -4.89
C CYS A 3 -4.80 11.22 -5.21
N GLU A 4 -3.62 11.82 -5.13
CA GLU A 4 -2.34 11.14 -5.44
C GLU A 4 -2.06 9.97 -4.47
N ARG A 5 -2.38 10.14 -3.18
CA ARG A 5 -2.29 9.03 -2.23
C ARG A 5 -3.39 8.00 -2.47
N ALA A 6 -4.62 8.46 -2.74
CA ALA A 6 -5.74 7.58 -3.06
C ALA A 6 -5.42 6.63 -4.21
N GLU A 7 -4.86 7.16 -5.29
CA GLU A 7 -4.57 6.43 -6.52
C GLU A 7 -3.51 5.34 -6.29
N ARG A 8 -2.49 5.62 -5.48
CA ARG A 8 -1.49 4.61 -5.11
C ARG A 8 -2.09 3.50 -4.25
N ASP A 9 -2.96 3.87 -3.32
CA ASP A 9 -3.48 2.93 -2.31
C ASP A 9 -4.75 2.20 -2.79
N VAL A 10 -5.38 2.61 -3.90
CA VAL A 10 -6.65 2.05 -4.39
C VAL A 10 -6.54 0.56 -4.73
N HIS A 11 -5.40 0.12 -5.27
CA HIS A 11 -5.17 -1.29 -5.61
C HIS A 11 -5.04 -2.15 -4.35
N ALA A 12 -4.23 -1.71 -3.39
CA ALA A 12 -4.09 -2.36 -2.09
C ALA A 12 -5.43 -2.40 -1.33
N TRP A 13 -6.25 -1.35 -1.46
CA TRP A 13 -7.60 -1.31 -0.90
C TRP A 13 -8.52 -2.36 -1.54
N ILE A 14 -8.53 -2.46 -2.88
CA ILE A 14 -9.32 -3.46 -3.63
C ILE A 14 -8.90 -4.90 -3.28
N ASP A 15 -7.60 -5.13 -3.09
CA ASP A 15 -7.05 -6.44 -2.72
C ASP A 15 -7.21 -6.76 -1.22
N GLY A 16 -7.78 -5.84 -0.43
CA GLY A 16 -8.02 -6.02 1.00
C GLY A 16 -6.74 -5.97 1.85
N GLN A 17 -5.66 -5.40 1.33
CA GLN A 17 -4.37 -5.31 2.01
C GLN A 17 -4.29 -4.12 2.99
N LEU A 18 -5.14 -3.11 2.81
CA LEU A 18 -5.25 -1.99 3.76
C LEU A 18 -6.13 -2.35 4.95
N GLN A 19 -5.72 -1.90 6.14
CA GLN A 19 -6.39 -2.19 7.41
C GLN A 19 -6.63 -0.93 8.24
N GLY A 20 -7.65 -0.99 9.10
CA GLY A 20 -8.00 0.07 10.03
C GLY A 20 -8.20 1.43 9.34
N LYS A 21 -7.55 2.46 9.90
CA LYS A 21 -7.72 3.86 9.51
C LYS A 21 -7.38 4.12 8.03
N GLU A 22 -6.36 3.47 7.49
CA GLU A 22 -5.94 3.70 6.11
C GLU A 22 -6.99 3.21 5.10
N ARG A 23 -7.61 2.06 5.39
CA ARG A 23 -8.74 1.55 4.60
C ARG A 23 -9.92 2.53 4.62
N GLU A 24 -10.28 3.04 5.79
CA GLU A 24 -11.38 4.00 5.96
C GLU A 24 -11.10 5.33 5.23
N GLU A 25 -9.87 5.82 5.26
CA GLU A 25 -9.46 7.04 4.58
C GLU A 25 -9.57 6.91 3.06
N VAL A 26 -9.15 5.78 2.48
CA VAL A 26 -9.27 5.48 1.05
C VAL A 26 -10.73 5.28 0.66
N GLU A 27 -11.48 4.50 1.43
CA GLU A 27 -12.90 4.23 1.17
C GLU A 27 -13.72 5.52 1.13
N ARG A 28 -13.56 6.39 2.13
CA ARG A 28 -14.22 7.69 2.16
C ARG A 28 -13.85 8.55 0.96
N HIS A 29 -12.56 8.59 0.59
CA HIS A 29 -12.14 9.40 -0.55
C HIS A 29 -12.69 8.87 -1.89
N VAL A 30 -12.75 7.56 -2.09
CA VAL A 30 -13.36 6.95 -3.28
C VAL A 30 -14.87 7.26 -3.35
N GLN A 31 -15.54 7.38 -2.22
CA GLN A 31 -16.93 7.82 -2.16
C GLN A 31 -17.09 9.32 -2.47
N GLU A 32 -16.15 10.17 -2.09
CA GLU A 32 -16.22 11.62 -2.29
C GLU A 32 -15.69 12.07 -3.67
N CYS A 33 -14.72 11.37 -4.25
CA CYS A 33 -13.99 11.77 -5.45
C CYS A 33 -14.38 10.93 -6.68
N ALA A 34 -14.99 11.57 -7.68
CA ALA A 34 -15.40 10.91 -8.92
C ALA A 34 -14.23 10.31 -9.72
N PHE A 35 -13.06 10.97 -9.71
CA PHE A 35 -11.86 10.47 -10.40
C PHE A 35 -11.38 9.14 -9.78
N CYS A 36 -11.16 9.13 -8.46
CA CYS A 36 -10.71 7.94 -7.74
C CYS A 36 -11.75 6.82 -7.77
N ARG A 37 -13.04 7.14 -7.81
CA ARG A 37 -14.10 6.16 -8.05
C ARG A 37 -13.95 5.49 -9.42
N SER A 38 -13.75 6.28 -10.47
CA SER A 38 -13.56 5.74 -11.83
C SER A 38 -12.33 4.85 -11.93
N GLU A 39 -11.26 5.17 -11.20
CA GLU A 39 -10.04 4.37 -11.15
C GLU A 39 -10.29 3.03 -10.44
N ALA A 40 -10.97 3.07 -9.30
CA ALA A 40 -11.35 1.87 -8.56
C ALA A 40 -12.23 0.94 -9.39
N ASP A 41 -13.20 1.49 -10.13
CA ASP A 41 -14.08 0.70 -10.98
C ASP A 41 -13.33 0.08 -12.18
N ARG A 42 -12.39 0.82 -12.78
CA ARG A 42 -11.49 0.28 -13.82
C ARG A 42 -10.64 -0.87 -13.30
N ALA A 43 -10.05 -0.72 -12.12
CA ALA A 43 -9.25 -1.76 -11.49
C ALA A 43 -10.09 -3.03 -11.15
N ARG A 44 -11.33 -2.84 -10.66
CA ARG A 44 -12.27 -3.95 -10.42
C ARG A 44 -12.64 -4.69 -11.69
N ALA A 45 -12.93 -3.97 -12.77
CA ALA A 45 -13.26 -4.58 -14.06
C ALA A 45 -12.11 -5.44 -14.59
N VAL A 46 -10.87 -4.97 -14.47
CA VAL A 46 -9.68 -5.76 -14.84
C VAL A 46 -9.59 -7.02 -13.98
N ARG A 47 -9.77 -6.91 -12.66
CA ARG A 47 -9.75 -8.07 -11.75
C ARG A 47 -10.83 -9.10 -12.10
N GLU A 48 -12.03 -8.65 -12.45
CA GLU A 48 -13.11 -9.52 -12.90
C GLU A 48 -12.73 -10.28 -14.18
N LEU A 49 -12.21 -9.58 -15.19
CA LEU A 49 -11.73 -10.20 -16.43
C LEU A 49 -10.64 -11.23 -16.19
N VAL A 50 -9.70 -10.93 -15.28
CA VAL A 50 -8.64 -11.88 -14.89
C VAL A 50 -9.24 -13.10 -14.18
N GLY A 51 -10.27 -12.91 -13.36
CA GLY A 51 -10.99 -13.99 -12.68
C GLY A 51 -11.71 -14.96 -13.60
N LEU A 52 -11.96 -14.59 -14.86
CA LEU A 52 -12.58 -15.45 -15.87
C LEU A 52 -11.59 -16.42 -16.53
N LEU A 53 -10.27 -16.26 -16.30
CA LEU A 53 -9.29 -17.18 -16.87
C LEU A 53 -9.45 -18.60 -16.28
N PRO A 54 -9.16 -19.65 -17.06
CA PRO A 54 -9.11 -21.01 -16.55
C PRO A 54 -8.17 -21.11 -15.34
N GLN A 55 -8.71 -21.56 -14.22
CA GLN A 55 -7.94 -21.80 -13.00
C GLN A 55 -6.99 -23.00 -13.23
N PRO A 56 -5.67 -22.85 -13.02
CA PRO A 56 -4.75 -23.97 -13.15
C PRO A 56 -5.07 -25.02 -12.07
N VAL A 57 -5.25 -26.27 -12.50
CA VAL A 57 -5.41 -27.39 -11.55
C VAL A 57 -4.03 -27.74 -10.98
N PRO A 58 -3.84 -27.69 -9.65
CA PRO A 58 -2.57 -28.07 -9.05
C PRO A 58 -2.23 -29.55 -9.32
N SER A 59 -0.95 -29.89 -9.35
CA SER A 59 -0.52 -31.28 -9.48
C SER A 59 -0.83 -32.06 -8.20
N ARG A 60 -1.11 -33.37 -8.33
CA ARG A 60 -1.38 -34.25 -7.17
C ARG A 60 -0.23 -34.31 -6.16
N ASP A 61 1.00 -34.02 -6.60
CA ASP A 61 2.16 -33.97 -5.72
C ASP A 61 2.18 -32.71 -4.86
N LEU A 62 1.59 -31.60 -5.33
CA LEU A 62 1.50 -30.36 -4.57
C LEU A 62 0.69 -30.56 -3.29
N ASP A 63 -0.42 -31.30 -3.34
CA ASP A 63 -1.26 -31.57 -2.16
C ASP A 63 -0.47 -32.26 -1.04
N ARG A 64 0.39 -33.22 -1.40
CA ARG A 64 1.25 -33.93 -0.46
C ARG A 64 2.30 -33.01 0.15
N LEU A 65 2.93 -32.17 -0.67
CA LEU A 65 3.93 -31.21 -0.22
C LEU A 65 3.33 -30.15 0.71
N VAL A 66 2.16 -29.63 0.35
CA VAL A 66 1.41 -28.68 1.17
C VAL A 66 1.06 -29.30 2.51
N MET A 67 0.52 -30.53 2.52
CA MET A 67 0.12 -31.18 3.77
C MET A 67 1.33 -31.55 4.65
N ALA A 68 2.44 -31.99 4.04
CA ALA A 68 3.69 -32.21 4.76
C ALA A 68 4.22 -30.91 5.38
N SER A 69 4.13 -29.78 4.66
CA SER A 69 4.57 -28.48 5.18
C SER A 69 3.72 -27.99 6.36
N PHE A 70 2.40 -28.14 6.30
CA PHE A 70 1.51 -27.78 7.42
C PHE A 70 1.74 -28.62 8.67
N LEU A 71 1.99 -29.92 8.53
CA LEU A 71 2.28 -30.81 9.66
C LEU A 71 3.68 -30.56 10.24
N GLY A 72 4.65 -30.18 9.41
CA GLY A 72 6.00 -29.80 9.83
C GLY A 72 6.08 -28.45 10.55
N SER A 73 5.38 -27.43 10.05
CA SER A 73 5.37 -26.08 10.62
C SER A 73 4.64 -25.97 11.97
N ARG A 74 3.77 -26.92 12.33
CA ARG A 74 3.18 -26.95 13.69
C ARG A 74 4.19 -27.35 14.77
N ARG A 75 5.29 -28.02 14.41
CA ARG A 75 6.29 -28.50 15.36
C ARG A 75 7.34 -27.45 15.73
N SER A 76 7.38 -26.31 15.04
CA SER A 76 8.35 -25.24 15.28
C SER A 76 7.86 -24.12 16.21
N ASN A 77 6.63 -24.20 16.72
CA ASN A 77 6.13 -23.33 17.79
C ASN A 77 6.21 -23.96 19.18
N ASP A 78 6.89 -25.10 19.30
CA ASP A 78 7.48 -25.50 20.57
C ASP A 78 8.61 -24.50 20.85
N PHE A 79 8.24 -23.33 21.37
CA PHE A 79 9.14 -22.56 22.22
C PHE A 79 9.78 -23.59 23.15
N PRO A 80 11.12 -23.68 23.25
CA PRO A 80 11.73 -24.55 24.22
C PRO A 80 11.18 -24.12 25.58
N ALA A 81 10.22 -24.89 26.09
CA ALA A 81 9.64 -24.73 27.40
C ALA A 81 10.81 -24.89 28.36
N SER A 82 11.38 -23.76 28.76
CA SER A 82 12.65 -23.67 29.46
C SER A 82 13.78 -24.47 28.78
N ALA A 83 14.67 -23.77 28.08
CA ALA A 83 16.06 -23.98 28.42
C ALA A 83 16.11 -23.79 29.95
N ALA A 84 16.03 -24.91 30.67
CA ALA A 84 16.17 -24.99 32.10
C ALA A 84 17.57 -24.47 32.37
N MET A 85 17.64 -23.15 32.53
CA MET A 85 18.81 -22.47 33.03
C MET A 85 18.97 -23.07 34.42
N GLN A 86 19.91 -24.02 34.53
CA GLN A 86 20.48 -24.45 35.79
C GLN A 86 21.14 -23.21 36.40
N THR A 87 20.32 -22.30 36.94
CA THR A 87 20.79 -21.34 37.92
C THR A 87 21.04 -22.17 39.16
N GLY A 88 22.30 -22.60 39.29
CA GLY A 88 22.88 -23.14 40.51
C GLY A 88 22.43 -22.32 41.71
N GLY A 89 22.14 -23.04 42.79
CA GLY A 89 21.36 -22.57 43.90
C GLY A 89 21.78 -21.22 44.49
N PHE A 90 20.78 -20.39 44.72
CA PHE A 90 20.74 -19.51 45.88
C PHE A 90 19.32 -19.54 46.42
N ARG A 91 19.09 -20.37 47.45
CA ARG A 91 17.86 -20.29 48.24
C ARG A 91 17.95 -19.08 49.17
N LEU A 92 17.74 -17.88 48.62
CA LEU A 92 17.42 -16.71 49.44
C LEU A 92 15.94 -16.79 49.82
N SER A 93 15.69 -16.64 51.12
CA SER A 93 14.37 -16.76 51.75
C SER A 93 13.33 -15.85 51.08
N SER A 94 12.10 -16.37 50.96
CA SER A 94 10.95 -15.76 50.27
C SER A 94 10.46 -14.41 50.83
N ALA A 95 11.20 -13.80 51.75
CA ALA A 95 10.87 -12.50 52.34
C ALA A 95 11.50 -11.32 51.57
N LEU A 96 12.61 -11.51 50.85
CA LEU A 96 13.35 -10.41 50.21
C LEU A 96 12.92 -10.11 48.76
N THR A 97 12.29 -11.05 48.05
CA THR A 97 11.83 -10.84 46.67
C THR A 97 10.57 -10.00 46.56
N ALA A 98 9.69 -10.02 47.58
CA ALA A 98 8.45 -9.25 47.58
C ALA A 98 8.71 -7.73 47.64
N SER A 99 9.75 -7.29 48.37
CA SER A 99 10.06 -5.87 48.56
C SER A 99 10.56 -5.21 47.28
N ILE A 100 11.35 -5.92 46.47
CA ILE A 100 11.92 -5.37 45.23
C ILE A 100 10.84 -5.19 44.16
N ALA A 101 9.90 -6.14 44.05
CA ALA A 101 8.79 -6.04 43.12
C ALA A 101 7.85 -4.86 43.45
N ALA A 102 7.55 -4.65 44.74
CA ALA A 102 6.72 -3.53 45.18
C ALA A 102 7.38 -2.17 44.87
N LEU A 103 8.69 -2.04 45.08
CA LEU A 103 9.43 -0.81 44.78
C LEU A 103 9.48 -0.51 43.27
N ALA A 104 9.66 -1.53 42.42
CA ALA A 104 9.66 -1.35 40.96
C ALA A 104 8.28 -0.93 40.44
N ILE A 105 7.20 -1.50 40.99
CA ILE A 105 5.83 -1.13 40.63
C ILE A 105 5.53 0.31 41.07
N LEU A 106 5.90 0.70 42.30
CA LEU A 106 5.71 2.05 42.80
C LEU A 106 6.51 3.09 42.00
N PHE A 107 7.75 2.76 41.63
CA PHE A 107 8.59 3.63 40.81
C PHE A 107 8.04 3.78 39.38
N GLY A 108 7.52 2.70 38.80
CA GLY A 108 6.86 2.73 37.48
C GLY A 108 5.59 3.58 37.50
N ILE A 109 4.74 3.42 38.52
CA ILE A 109 3.50 4.20 38.68
C ILE A 109 3.81 5.68 38.92
N SER A 110 4.82 6.00 39.73
CA SER A 110 5.20 7.39 39.99
C SER A 110 5.79 8.06 38.75
N ALA A 111 6.69 7.40 38.02
CA ALA A 111 7.24 7.91 36.77
C ALA A 111 6.16 8.10 35.71
N PHE A 112 5.17 7.20 35.64
CA PHE A 112 4.02 7.34 34.74
C PHE A 112 3.13 8.52 35.12
N TYR A 113 2.82 8.69 36.40
CA TYR A 113 2.05 9.84 36.89
C TYR A 113 2.78 11.17 36.64
N LEU A 114 4.08 11.24 36.91
CA LEU A 114 4.88 12.45 36.66
C LEU A 114 4.98 12.74 35.15
N GLY A 115 5.17 11.73 34.31
CA GLY A 115 5.20 11.90 32.86
C GLY A 115 3.85 12.38 32.30
N TRP A 116 2.74 11.86 32.82
CA TRP A 116 1.40 12.30 32.43
C TRP A 116 1.13 13.76 32.85
N THR A 117 1.53 14.15 34.05
CA THR A 117 1.24 15.51 34.57
C THR A 117 2.14 16.58 33.94
N LEU A 118 3.41 16.28 33.69
CA LEU A 118 4.34 17.20 33.01
C LEU A 118 4.12 17.24 31.49
N GLY A 119 3.59 16.17 30.88
CA GLY A 119 3.39 16.05 29.44
C GLY A 119 2.17 16.80 28.88
N GLN A 120 1.21 17.20 29.71
CA GLN A 120 -0.01 17.88 29.24
C GLN A 120 0.23 19.30 28.71
N HIS A 121 1.36 19.94 29.03
CA HIS A 121 1.57 21.35 28.69
C HIS A 121 2.06 21.61 27.25
N GLN A 122 2.41 20.57 26.47
CA GLN A 122 2.81 20.73 25.06
C GLN A 122 1.64 20.57 24.06
N ASN A 123 0.50 20.04 24.47
CA ASN A 123 -0.69 19.92 23.61
C ASN A 123 -1.57 21.17 23.67
N GLN A 124 -0.97 22.35 23.50
CA GLN A 124 -1.73 23.57 23.22
C GLN A 124 -2.01 23.60 21.71
N PRO A 125 -3.25 23.38 21.23
CA PRO A 125 -3.57 23.61 19.83
C PRO A 125 -3.31 25.10 19.55
N ALA A 126 -2.51 25.36 18.52
CA ALA A 126 -2.21 26.71 18.05
C ALA A 126 -3.51 27.51 17.89
N ASN A 127 -3.58 28.64 18.58
CA ASN A 127 -4.72 29.53 18.61
C ASN A 127 -5.04 30.01 17.17
N PRO A 128 -6.28 29.86 16.65
CA PRO A 128 -6.63 30.25 15.28
C PRO A 128 -6.67 31.77 15.02
N ALA A 129 -6.22 32.60 15.96
CA ALA A 129 -6.32 34.06 15.91
C ALA A 129 -5.36 34.78 14.93
N VAL A 130 -4.67 34.06 14.03
CA VAL A 130 -3.64 34.66 13.14
C VAL A 130 -4.09 34.75 11.66
N ILE A 131 -5.30 34.30 11.29
CA ILE A 131 -5.74 34.29 9.87
C ILE A 131 -6.49 35.58 9.46
N GLU A 132 -6.65 36.59 10.32
CA GLU A 132 -7.52 37.75 10.03
C GLU A 132 -6.81 39.05 9.57
N GLN A 133 -5.55 38.99 9.13
CA GLN A 133 -4.80 40.24 8.83
C GLN A 133 -4.22 40.43 7.42
N THR A 134 -4.49 39.55 6.44
CA THR A 134 -3.95 39.77 5.07
C THR A 134 -4.97 40.13 4.00
N ASN A 135 -6.28 40.11 4.27
CA ASN A 135 -7.31 40.46 3.29
C ASN A 135 -7.83 41.90 3.45
N LYS A 136 -6.94 42.90 3.34
CA LYS A 136 -7.37 44.33 3.29
C LYS A 136 -6.52 45.25 2.41
N ARG A 137 -5.67 44.70 1.57
CA ARG A 137 -5.00 45.44 0.49
C ARG A 137 -5.14 44.62 -0.78
N ASP A 138 -6.18 44.91 -1.54
CA ASP A 138 -6.22 44.86 -3.01
C ASP A 138 -7.65 45.20 -3.44
N ALA A 139 -7.90 46.50 -3.64
CA ALA A 139 -9.04 46.94 -4.43
C ALA A 139 -8.85 46.46 -5.89
N PRO A 140 -9.92 46.06 -6.60
CA PRO A 140 -9.79 45.62 -7.99
C PRO A 140 -9.31 46.79 -8.85
N GLN A 141 -8.07 46.71 -9.34
CA GLN A 141 -7.64 47.57 -10.44
C GLN A 141 -8.46 47.18 -11.66
N ALA A 142 -9.18 48.15 -12.21
CA ALA A 142 -9.94 48.00 -13.43
C ALA A 142 -9.05 47.41 -14.54
N PHE A 143 -9.36 46.18 -14.95
CA PHE A 143 -8.80 45.53 -16.11
C PHE A 143 -9.14 46.38 -17.35
N ARG A 144 -8.18 47.17 -17.83
CA ARG A 144 -8.29 47.89 -19.11
C ARG A 144 -8.29 46.86 -20.23
N SER A 145 -9.44 46.70 -20.87
CA SER A 145 -9.57 46.03 -22.17
C SER A 145 -8.78 46.82 -23.22
N GLY A 146 -7.52 46.43 -23.44
CA GLY A 146 -6.65 47.10 -24.41
C GLY A 146 -5.58 46.22 -25.04
N ASP A 147 -4.89 45.37 -24.27
CA ASP A 147 -3.60 44.83 -24.74
C ASP A 147 -3.49 43.30 -24.78
N PHE A 148 -4.60 42.56 -24.86
CA PHE A 148 -4.53 41.11 -25.10
C PHE A 148 -4.38 40.80 -26.59
N ARG A 149 -3.13 40.82 -27.08
CA ARG A 149 -2.77 40.18 -28.36
C ARG A 149 -2.69 38.67 -28.15
N ILE A 150 -3.66 37.94 -28.70
CA ILE A 150 -3.57 36.49 -28.90
C ILE A 150 -2.57 36.26 -30.03
N ASP A 151 -1.33 35.97 -29.69
CA ASP A 151 -0.41 35.37 -30.66
C ASP A 151 -0.86 33.93 -30.90
N ALA A 152 -1.62 33.74 -31.98
CA ALA A 152 -2.02 32.45 -32.49
C ALA A 152 -0.75 31.68 -32.91
N ARG A 153 -0.21 30.85 -32.03
CA ARG A 153 0.73 29.79 -32.45
C ARG A 153 -0.03 28.79 -33.32
N PRO A 154 0.35 28.59 -34.59
CA PRO A 154 -0.25 27.53 -35.38
C PRO A 154 0.18 26.19 -34.81
N ARG A 155 -0.82 25.41 -34.38
CA ARG A 155 -0.68 23.98 -34.08
C ARG A 155 -0.29 23.29 -35.39
N GLN A 156 0.97 22.88 -35.51
CA GLN A 156 1.43 22.08 -36.64
C GLN A 156 0.77 20.70 -36.59
N SER A 157 -0.25 20.52 -37.43
CA SER A 157 -0.75 19.22 -37.84
C SER A 157 -0.68 19.14 -39.36
N SER A 158 0.49 18.79 -39.89
CA SER A 158 0.63 18.34 -41.27
C SER A 158 0.24 16.87 -41.34
N THR A 159 -0.99 16.66 -41.79
CA THR A 159 -1.38 15.46 -42.51
C THR A 159 -0.86 15.59 -43.93
N GLU A 160 -0.07 14.63 -44.39
CA GLU A 160 0.01 14.28 -45.81
C GLU A 160 0.36 12.80 -45.93
N LEU A 161 -0.61 11.99 -46.36
CA LEU A 161 -0.50 11.24 -47.60
C LEU A 161 -1.86 10.66 -48.01
N LYS A 162 -2.28 11.10 -49.19
CA LYS A 162 -3.40 10.63 -50.01
C LYS A 162 -3.41 9.11 -50.17
N GLY A 163 -4.62 8.54 -50.21
CA GLY A 163 -4.85 7.21 -50.77
C GLY A 163 -6.33 6.87 -50.77
N ALA A 164 -6.95 6.97 -51.94
CA ALA A 164 -8.33 6.56 -52.21
C ALA A 164 -8.57 5.06 -51.95
N GLY A 165 -9.82 4.67 -51.67
CA GLY A 165 -10.28 3.30 -51.94
C GLY A 165 -11.17 2.68 -50.88
N THR A 166 -12.47 2.70 -51.16
CA THR A 166 -13.46 1.62 -50.97
C THR A 166 -13.57 0.88 -49.62
N ARG A 167 -14.78 0.93 -49.05
CA ARG A 167 -15.32 -0.07 -48.11
C ARG A 167 -14.95 -1.50 -48.55
N SER A 168 -14.31 -2.26 -47.66
CA SER A 168 -14.40 -3.71 -47.64
C SER A 168 -14.00 -4.22 -46.26
N ALA A 169 -14.80 -5.15 -45.74
CA ALA A 169 -14.42 -6.02 -44.64
C ALA A 169 -13.06 -6.66 -44.92
N ASN A 170 -12.21 -6.83 -43.89
CA ASN A 170 -11.35 -8.01 -43.73
C ASN A 170 -10.49 -8.00 -42.45
N THR A 171 -10.61 -9.12 -41.72
CA THR A 171 -9.54 -9.95 -41.16
C THR A 171 -8.33 -9.26 -40.54
N LEU A 172 -8.21 -9.36 -39.22
CA LEU A 172 -6.95 -9.13 -38.50
C LEU A 172 -5.90 -10.16 -38.96
N SER A 173 -4.99 -9.70 -39.82
CA SER A 173 -3.83 -10.45 -40.28
C SER A 173 -2.75 -10.48 -39.19
N LEU A 174 -2.51 -11.66 -38.60
CA LEU A 174 -1.33 -11.95 -37.78
C LEU A 174 -0.08 -12.07 -38.67
N ALA A 175 0.47 -10.94 -39.10
CA ALA A 175 1.76 -10.89 -39.78
C ALA A 175 2.63 -9.85 -39.08
N GLY A 176 3.24 -10.25 -37.97
CA GLY A 176 4.11 -9.36 -37.18
C GLY A 176 4.48 -9.90 -35.79
N PHE A 177 3.82 -10.95 -35.32
CA PHE A 177 4.19 -11.58 -34.06
C PHE A 177 5.44 -12.46 -34.26
N LYS A 178 6.61 -11.93 -33.89
CA LYS A 178 7.85 -12.69 -33.84
C LYS A 178 7.83 -13.50 -32.53
N PRO A 179 7.72 -14.83 -32.55
CA PRO A 179 7.68 -15.61 -31.31
C PRO A 179 9.01 -15.45 -30.56
N ILE A 180 8.92 -15.17 -29.26
CA ILE A 180 10.06 -15.19 -28.34
C ILE A 180 10.62 -16.61 -28.38
N ARG A 181 11.85 -16.77 -28.88
CA ARG A 181 12.55 -18.06 -28.86
C ARG A 181 12.69 -18.52 -27.41
N GLU A 182 12.20 -19.73 -27.13
CA GLU A 182 12.35 -20.42 -25.85
C GLU A 182 13.80 -20.36 -25.37
N PRO A 183 14.07 -20.04 -24.08
CA PRO A 183 15.37 -20.29 -23.52
C PRO A 183 15.56 -21.81 -23.37
N ARG A 184 16.50 -22.38 -24.14
CA ARG A 184 17.01 -23.74 -23.89
C ARG A 184 17.71 -23.76 -22.53
N ILE A 185 16.99 -24.17 -21.49
CA ILE A 185 17.59 -24.48 -20.20
C ILE A 185 18.32 -25.82 -20.36
N ARG A 186 19.64 -25.77 -20.49
CA ARG A 186 20.52 -26.95 -20.48
C ARG A 186 20.69 -27.40 -19.03
N ILE A 187 19.91 -28.38 -18.60
CA ILE A 187 20.11 -29.03 -17.30
C ILE A 187 21.43 -29.81 -17.38
N LEU A 188 22.48 -29.30 -16.73
CA LEU A 188 23.70 -30.04 -16.48
C LEU A 188 23.41 -31.05 -15.37
N GLY A 189 23.19 -32.31 -15.76
CA GLY A 189 23.17 -33.43 -14.84
C GLY A 189 24.53 -33.56 -14.15
N ARG A 190 24.56 -33.32 -12.84
CA ARG A 190 25.70 -33.65 -11.98
C ARG A 190 25.72 -35.17 -11.82
N GLN A 191 26.61 -35.84 -12.55
CA GLN A 191 26.92 -37.24 -12.28
C GLN A 191 27.58 -37.36 -10.91
N ALA A 192 27.05 -38.29 -10.12
CA ALA A 192 27.66 -38.77 -8.90
C ALA A 192 28.91 -39.59 -9.26
N GLN A 193 30.01 -39.31 -8.57
CA GLN A 193 31.06 -40.27 -8.25
C GLN A 193 31.27 -40.19 -6.74
#